data_AF-S4XTV5-F1
#
_entry.id   AF-S4XTV5-F1
#
_cell.length_a   1.000
_cell.length_b   1.000
_cell.length_c   1.000
_cell.angle_alpha   90.00
_cell.angle_beta   90.00
_cell.angle_gamma   90.00
#
_symmetry.space_group_name_H-M   'P 1'
#
loop_
_entity.id
_entity.type
_entity.pdbx_description
1 polymer ?
#
loop_
_entity_poly.entity_id
_entity_poly.type
_entity_poly.pdbx_seq_one_letter_code
_entity_poly.pdbx_strand_id
1 'polypeptide(L)'
;MGGKLFNLPRMPRGEYLAIEAEVRRYLDVKLPGQYRIPRYYGDKPDFGDMDVVVASRPDWGEVRAEIARDLGVTQTKAVGHVFSTVCRGLQTDFFPVPERYLDIAYSFMCFNDVGNFIGRICRRFDLKYGERGLAYVYRREGGNYRADLEVTRDFERICGFLGLDHGAWQAGFASLPAVFDWVIASPYFSVAPYLDDGDSPLRERAGVRSTVARFIEYLSARGIDKRPPSGTGGRTCP
;
A
#
# COMPACT_ATOMS: atom_id res chain seq x y z
N MET A 1 -10.96 0.55 3.85
CA MET A 1 -9.76 1.35 4.17
C MET A 1 -10.14 2.35 5.24
N GLY A 2 -9.28 2.54 6.24
CA GLY A 2 -9.40 3.59 7.25
C GLY A 2 -9.25 4.95 6.58
N GLY A 3 -10.35 5.50 6.05
CA GLY A 3 -10.34 6.81 5.42
C GLY A 3 -10.15 7.93 6.44
N LYS A 4 -10.32 9.19 6.01
CA LYS A 4 -10.30 10.34 6.93
C LYS A 4 -11.55 10.31 7.86
N LEU A 5 -11.45 9.66 9.03
CA LEU A 5 -12.59 9.38 9.89
C LEU A 5 -12.81 10.41 11.01
N PHE A 6 -11.74 11.07 11.47
CA PHE A 6 -11.80 12.02 12.60
C PHE A 6 -11.58 13.48 12.20
N ASN A 7 -11.42 13.78 10.90
CA ASN A 7 -11.18 15.13 10.37
C ASN A 7 -10.05 15.90 11.08
N LEU A 8 -8.99 15.19 11.47
CA LEU A 8 -7.82 15.77 12.13
C LEU A 8 -6.93 16.52 11.13
N PRO A 9 -6.18 17.54 11.57
CA PRO A 9 -5.14 18.16 10.75
C PRO A 9 -4.02 17.17 10.47
N ARG A 10 -3.21 17.45 9.44
CA ARG A 10 -1.98 16.69 9.20
C ARG A 10 -0.98 17.01 10.32
N MET A 11 -0.32 15.97 10.82
CA MET A 11 0.63 16.05 11.91
C MET A 11 2.05 16.26 11.39
N PRO A 12 2.80 17.26 11.90
CA PRO A 12 4.20 17.47 11.54
C PRO A 12 5.06 16.23 11.84
N ARG A 13 6.08 15.99 11.00
CA ARG A 13 6.98 14.82 11.10
C ARG A 13 7.54 14.60 12.51
N GLY A 14 7.98 15.65 13.20
CA GLY A 14 8.57 15.52 14.54
C GLY A 14 7.61 14.92 15.57
N GLU A 15 6.37 15.42 15.59
CA GLU A 15 5.30 14.93 16.47
C GLU A 15 4.87 13.51 16.09
N TYR A 16 4.72 13.24 14.79
CA TYR A 16 4.40 11.92 14.28
C TYR A 16 5.42 10.87 14.74
N LEU A 17 6.72 11.16 14.60
CA LEU A 17 7.79 10.23 15.00
C LEU A 17 7.77 9.92 16.49
N ALA A 18 7.44 10.91 17.33
CA ALA A 18 7.31 10.69 18.77
C ALA A 18 6.15 9.73 19.10
N ILE A 19 5.00 9.92 18.45
CA ILE A 19 3.83 9.06 18.63
C ILE A 19 4.06 7.67 18.03
N GLU A 20 4.68 7.57 16.86
CA GLU A 20 5.06 6.29 16.25
C GLU A 20 5.98 5.50 17.20
N ALA A 21 6.96 6.16 17.82
CA ALA A 21 7.86 5.52 18.78
C ALA A 21 7.16 5.11 20.09
N GLU A 22 6.17 5.88 20.56
CA GLU A 22 5.31 5.50 21.71
C GLU A 22 4.51 4.24 21.37
N VAL A 23 3.77 4.26 20.25
CA VAL A 23 2.93 3.15 19.81
C VAL A 23 3.76 1.90 19.51
N ARG A 24 4.91 2.05 18.85
CA ARG A 24 5.84 0.94 18.57
C ARG A 24 6.29 0.25 19.86
N ARG A 25 6.80 1.00 20.84
CA ARG A 25 7.23 0.43 22.13
C ARG A 25 6.10 -0.29 22.85
N TYR A 26 4.90 0.27 22.82
CA TYR A 26 3.72 -0.37 23.41
C TYR A 26 3.38 -1.68 22.68
N LEU A 27 3.35 -1.68 21.35
CA LEU A 27 3.02 -2.85 20.54
C LEU A 27 4.11 -3.93 20.56
N ASP A 28 5.38 -3.58 20.76
CA ASP A 28 6.47 -4.55 20.95
C ASP A 28 6.24 -5.43 22.19
N VAL A 29 5.62 -4.86 23.23
CA VAL A 29 5.23 -5.60 24.44
C VAL A 29 3.88 -6.29 24.25
N LYS A 30 2.91 -5.58 23.67
CA LYS A 30 1.51 -6.05 23.58
C LYS A 30 1.31 -7.15 22.54
N LEU A 31 1.93 -7.01 21.37
CA LEU A 31 1.76 -7.85 20.18
C LEU A 31 3.13 -8.24 19.59
N PRO A 32 4.03 -8.89 20.36
CA PRO A 32 5.39 -9.17 19.92
C PRO A 32 5.38 -9.97 18.61
N GLY A 33 6.04 -9.43 17.59
CA GLY A 33 6.14 -10.03 16.24
C GLY A 33 4.86 -9.99 15.39
N GLN A 34 3.72 -9.61 15.96
CA GLN A 34 2.38 -9.73 15.35
C GLN A 34 1.84 -8.42 14.74
N TYR A 35 2.71 -7.42 14.55
CA TYR A 35 2.32 -6.18 13.90
C TYR A 35 3.42 -5.63 12.99
N ARG A 36 3.04 -4.74 12.08
CA ARG A 36 3.93 -3.94 11.25
C ARG A 36 3.37 -2.53 11.11
N ILE A 37 4.24 -1.53 11.17
CA ILE A 37 3.89 -0.14 10.82
C ILE A 37 4.52 0.12 9.44
N PRO A 38 3.72 0.35 8.38
CA PRO A 38 4.24 0.60 7.03
C PRO A 38 5.23 1.77 6.99
N ARG A 39 6.27 1.62 6.15
CA ARG A 39 7.30 2.64 5.97
C ARG A 39 6.83 3.77 5.07
N TYR A 40 7.50 4.91 5.18
CA TYR A 40 7.31 6.10 4.35
C TYR A 40 8.67 6.61 3.84
N TYR A 41 8.64 7.50 2.86
CA TYR A 41 9.86 8.14 2.34
C TYR A 41 10.39 9.21 3.31
N GLY A 42 11.71 9.42 3.31
CA GLY A 42 12.43 10.14 4.36
C GLY A 42 12.04 11.61 4.56
N ASP A 43 11.83 12.35 3.47
CA ASP A 43 11.53 13.77 3.46
C ASP A 43 10.03 14.11 3.60
N LYS A 44 9.19 13.14 3.99
CA LYS A 44 7.77 13.35 4.20
C LYS A 44 7.55 14.40 5.31
N PRO A 45 6.97 15.57 5.02
CA PRO A 45 6.93 16.69 5.96
C PRO A 45 5.88 16.49 7.06
N ASP A 46 4.80 15.77 6.75
CA ASP A 46 3.65 15.58 7.61
C ASP A 46 2.88 14.27 7.30
N PHE A 47 1.99 13.89 8.21
CA PHE A 47 1.26 12.62 8.19
C PHE A 47 -0.23 12.87 8.43
N GLY A 48 -1.11 12.15 7.73
CA GLY A 48 -2.55 12.23 7.99
C GLY A 48 -2.99 11.30 9.12
N ASP A 49 -2.33 10.15 9.18
CA ASP A 49 -2.66 8.97 9.95
C ASP A 49 -1.41 8.10 10.16
N MET A 50 -1.54 7.12 11.05
CA MET A 50 -0.63 6.01 11.23
C MET A 50 -1.36 4.71 11.01
N ASP A 51 -0.98 3.98 9.97
CA ASP A 51 -1.47 2.63 9.73
C ASP A 51 -0.66 1.61 10.54
N VAL A 52 -1.35 0.62 11.11
CA VAL A 52 -0.76 -0.50 11.84
C VAL A 52 -1.38 -1.79 11.30
N VAL A 53 -0.61 -2.58 10.57
CA VAL A 53 -1.03 -3.92 10.14
C VAL A 53 -0.84 -4.86 11.31
N VAL A 54 -1.89 -5.61 11.69
CA VAL A 54 -1.86 -6.53 12.82
C VAL A 54 -2.29 -7.92 12.40
N ALA A 55 -1.67 -8.95 12.96
CA ALA A 55 -2.12 -10.33 12.76
C ALA A 55 -3.53 -10.50 13.34
N SER A 56 -4.45 -11.00 12.52
CA SER A 56 -5.82 -11.34 12.93
C SER A 56 -5.78 -12.40 14.01
N ARG A 57 -6.64 -12.24 15.01
CA ARG A 57 -6.70 -13.08 16.19
C ARG A 57 -8.13 -13.21 16.73
N PRO A 58 -8.49 -14.34 17.37
CA PRO A 58 -9.85 -14.55 17.87
C PRO A 58 -10.26 -13.55 18.97
N ASP A 59 -9.32 -13.14 19.81
CA ASP A 59 -9.44 -12.21 20.93
C ASP A 59 -9.35 -10.73 20.51
N TRP A 60 -9.45 -10.41 19.21
CA TRP A 60 -9.27 -9.03 18.71
C TRP A 60 -10.17 -8.00 19.38
N GLY A 61 -11.37 -8.41 19.79
CA GLY A 61 -12.33 -7.56 20.51
C GLY A 61 -11.85 -7.13 21.89
N GLU A 62 -11.13 -8.00 22.60
CA GLU A 62 -10.52 -7.70 23.90
C GLU A 62 -9.26 -6.85 23.68
N VAL A 63 -8.37 -7.29 22.80
CA VAL A 63 -7.12 -6.60 22.48
C VAL A 63 -7.35 -5.14 22.10
N ARG A 64 -8.32 -4.83 21.24
CA ARG A 64 -8.61 -3.43 20.87
C ARG A 64 -9.07 -2.58 22.07
N ALA A 65 -9.79 -3.17 23.03
CA ALA A 65 -10.24 -2.48 24.23
C ALA A 65 -9.06 -2.21 25.17
N GLU A 66 -8.12 -3.16 25.26
CA GLU A 66 -6.88 -2.97 26.00
C GLU A 66 -5.99 -1.92 25.35
N ILE A 67 -5.79 -1.97 24.02
CA ILE A 67 -5.07 -0.92 23.28
C ILE A 67 -5.68 0.46 23.57
N ALA A 68 -7.01 0.59 23.51
CA ALA A 68 -7.65 1.86 23.77
C ALA A 68 -7.41 2.35 25.21
N ARG A 69 -7.55 1.48 26.20
CA ARG A 69 -7.32 1.80 27.61
C ARG A 69 -5.86 2.14 27.88
N ASP A 70 -4.94 1.29 27.44
CA ASP A 70 -3.52 1.34 27.79
C ASP A 70 -2.83 2.57 27.11
N LEU A 71 -3.32 2.99 25.93
CA LEU A 71 -2.87 4.22 25.25
C LEU A 71 -3.69 5.47 25.62
N GLY A 72 -4.70 5.35 26.51
CA GLY A 72 -5.57 6.46 26.89
C GLY A 72 -6.41 7.03 25.74
N VAL A 73 -6.77 6.20 24.77
CA VAL A 73 -7.64 6.57 23.64
C VAL A 73 -9.08 6.70 24.11
N THR A 74 -9.69 7.85 23.84
CA THR A 74 -11.09 8.15 24.17
C THR A 74 -12.00 8.16 22.95
N GLN A 75 -11.44 8.19 21.74
CA GLN A 75 -12.20 8.23 20.49
C GLN A 75 -11.82 7.04 19.61
N THR A 76 -12.83 6.21 19.31
CA THR A 76 -12.67 5.03 18.45
C THR A 76 -13.80 4.94 17.44
N LYS A 77 -13.50 4.40 16.25
CA LYS A 77 -14.48 4.02 15.22
C LYS A 77 -14.09 2.66 14.66
N ALA A 78 -15.06 1.90 14.18
CA ALA A 78 -14.82 0.66 13.46
C ALA A 78 -15.53 0.74 12.10
N VAL A 79 -14.78 0.56 11.01
CA VAL A 79 -15.32 0.55 9.65
C VAL A 79 -14.88 -0.73 8.96
N GLY A 80 -15.84 -1.64 8.73
CA GLY A 80 -15.53 -3.00 8.32
C GLY A 80 -14.70 -3.70 9.41
N HIS A 81 -13.52 -4.21 9.03
CA HIS A 81 -12.59 -4.87 9.94
C HIS A 81 -11.53 -3.93 10.54
N VAL A 82 -11.48 -2.67 10.12
CA VAL A 82 -10.47 -1.70 10.57
C VAL A 82 -10.92 -1.09 11.89
N PHE A 83 -10.01 -1.08 12.87
CA PHE A 83 -10.20 -0.42 14.16
C PHE A 83 -9.42 0.90 14.15
N SER A 84 -10.15 2.01 14.17
CA SER A 84 -9.59 3.36 14.04
C SER A 84 -9.67 4.10 15.36
N THR A 85 -8.59 4.77 15.75
CA THR A 85 -8.47 5.48 17.03
C THR A 85 -7.93 6.88 16.83
N VAL A 86 -8.11 7.75 17.82
CA VAL A 86 -7.35 9.00 17.95
C VAL A 86 -6.34 8.84 19.08
N CYS A 87 -5.09 8.58 18.73
CA CYS A 87 -3.97 8.49 19.67
C CYS A 87 -3.20 9.80 19.65
N ARG A 88 -3.20 10.56 20.76
CA ARG A 88 -2.46 11.84 20.87
C ARG A 88 -2.73 12.84 19.73
N GLY A 89 -3.98 12.89 19.24
CA GLY A 89 -4.35 13.78 18.13
C GLY A 89 -3.98 13.27 16.74
N LEU A 90 -3.48 12.03 16.61
CA LEU A 90 -3.22 11.34 15.35
C LEU A 90 -4.26 10.23 15.14
N GLN A 91 -4.84 10.15 13.94
CA GLN A 91 -5.64 8.98 13.58
C GLN A 91 -4.69 7.76 13.48
N THR A 92 -4.94 6.72 14.28
CA THR A 92 -4.18 5.46 14.23
C THR A 92 -5.12 4.32 13.87
N ASP A 93 -4.88 3.71 12.72
CA ASP A 93 -5.74 2.71 12.12
C ASP A 93 -5.09 1.33 12.19
N PHE A 94 -5.73 0.40 12.89
CA PHE A 94 -5.31 -0.98 13.00
C PHE A 94 -6.03 -1.82 11.95
N PHE A 95 -5.26 -2.50 11.09
CA PHE A 95 -5.71 -3.35 9.99
C PHE A 95 -5.45 -4.82 10.30
N PRO A 96 -6.44 -5.57 10.79
CA PRO A 96 -6.30 -7.00 10.99
C PRO A 96 -6.20 -7.74 9.67
N VAL A 97 -5.13 -8.51 9.50
CA VAL A 97 -4.92 -9.42 8.36
C VAL A 97 -4.56 -10.81 8.86
N PRO A 98 -4.99 -11.90 8.21
CA PRO A 98 -4.51 -13.24 8.54
C PRO A 98 -2.98 -13.25 8.65
N GLU A 99 -2.42 -13.84 9.70
CA GLU A 99 -0.97 -13.79 10.02
C GLU A 99 -0.10 -14.13 8.81
N ARG A 100 -0.53 -15.11 8.00
CA ARG A 100 0.12 -15.53 6.76
C ARG A 100 0.31 -14.42 5.71
N TYR A 101 -0.40 -13.30 5.85
CA TYR A 101 -0.33 -12.13 4.96
C TYR A 101 0.31 -10.91 5.61
N LEU A 102 0.74 -10.98 6.88
CA LEU A 102 1.24 -9.83 7.63
C LEU A 102 2.36 -9.08 6.89
N ASP A 103 3.39 -9.80 6.45
CA ASP A 103 4.56 -9.18 5.80
C ASP A 103 4.27 -8.67 4.38
N ILE A 104 3.38 -9.34 3.64
CA ILE A 104 3.04 -8.91 2.28
C ILE A 104 2.04 -7.75 2.28
N ALA A 105 1.12 -7.70 3.24
CA ALA A 105 0.27 -6.55 3.49
C ALA A 105 1.11 -5.32 3.90
N TYR A 106 2.07 -5.52 4.81
CA TYR A 106 3.06 -4.49 5.15
C TYR A 106 3.80 -3.98 3.91
N SER A 107 4.30 -4.89 3.07
CA SER A 107 5.04 -4.51 1.86
C SER A 107 4.16 -3.74 0.87
N PHE A 108 2.90 -4.12 0.73
CA PHE A 108 1.91 -3.44 -0.11
C PHE A 108 1.61 -2.01 0.38
N MET A 109 1.52 -1.80 1.69
CA MET A 109 1.20 -0.50 2.31
C MET A 109 2.41 0.43 2.46
N CYS A 110 3.64 -0.07 2.28
CA CYS A 110 4.84 0.76 2.37
C CYS A 110 4.91 1.80 1.25
N PHE A 111 5.46 2.97 1.58
CA PHE A 111 5.77 4.07 0.67
C PHE A 111 4.55 4.61 -0.09
N ASN A 112 3.43 4.78 0.62
CA ASN A 112 2.15 5.27 0.11
C ASN A 112 1.55 4.34 -0.97
N ASP A 113 1.63 4.73 -2.24
CA ASP A 113 0.92 4.12 -3.37
C ASP A 113 1.77 3.11 -4.16
N VAL A 114 2.96 2.74 -3.67
CA VAL A 114 3.85 1.77 -4.34
C VAL A 114 3.13 0.46 -4.62
N GLY A 115 2.38 -0.07 -3.64
CA GLY A 115 1.61 -1.29 -3.84
C GLY A 115 0.62 -1.18 -5.02
N ASN A 116 -0.04 -0.03 -5.15
CA ASN A 116 -0.95 0.25 -6.25
C ASN A 116 -0.21 0.39 -7.60
N PHE A 117 0.98 0.99 -7.63
CA PHE A 117 1.77 1.08 -8.85
C PHE A 117 2.27 -0.29 -9.33
N ILE A 118 2.79 -1.11 -8.42
CA ILE A 118 3.19 -2.50 -8.69
C ILE A 118 1.99 -3.30 -9.23
N GLY A 119 0.81 -3.15 -8.61
CA GLY A 119 -0.41 -3.83 -9.06
C GLY A 119 -0.80 -3.49 -10.51
N ARG A 120 -0.56 -2.26 -10.96
CA ARG A 120 -0.80 -1.86 -12.35
C ARG A 120 0.19 -2.49 -13.32
N ILE A 121 1.46 -2.64 -12.92
CA ILE A 121 2.45 -3.36 -13.73
C ILE A 121 2.03 -4.84 -13.87
N CYS A 122 1.67 -5.49 -12.75
CA CYS A 122 1.25 -6.89 -12.73
C CYS A 122 0.02 -7.20 -13.61
N ARG A 123 -0.93 -6.25 -13.73
CA ARG A 123 -2.18 -6.44 -14.48
C ARG A 123 -1.96 -6.86 -15.95
N ARG A 124 -0.82 -6.49 -16.55
CA ARG A 124 -0.46 -6.86 -17.94
C ARG A 124 -0.18 -8.35 -18.12
N PHE A 125 0.05 -9.09 -17.04
CA PHE A 125 0.36 -10.51 -17.04
C PHE A 125 -0.81 -11.38 -16.55
N ASP A 126 -2.02 -10.81 -16.50
CA ASP A 126 -3.15 -11.41 -15.80
C ASP A 126 -2.85 -11.70 -14.32
N LEU A 127 -1.95 -10.91 -13.73
CA LEU A 127 -1.62 -10.99 -12.33
C LEU A 127 -2.28 -9.87 -11.54
N LYS A 128 -2.61 -10.16 -10.30
CA LYS A 128 -3.16 -9.24 -9.31
C LYS A 128 -2.23 -9.21 -8.12
N TYR A 129 -1.71 -8.03 -7.82
CA TYR A 129 -0.95 -7.78 -6.60
C TYR A 129 -1.77 -6.94 -5.62
N GLY A 130 -1.71 -7.30 -4.34
CA GLY A 130 -2.40 -6.61 -3.25
C GLY A 130 -1.92 -7.09 -1.88
N GLU A 131 -2.67 -6.76 -0.82
CA GLU A 131 -2.37 -7.14 0.56
C GLU A 131 -2.26 -8.65 0.83
N ARG A 132 -2.71 -9.49 -0.11
CA ARG A 132 -2.59 -10.97 -0.04
C ARG A 132 -1.42 -11.53 -0.85
N GLY A 133 -0.61 -10.66 -1.45
CA GLY A 133 0.47 -11.03 -2.36
C GLY A 133 0.04 -11.04 -3.83
N LEU A 134 0.80 -11.80 -4.61
CA LEU A 134 0.63 -11.94 -6.05
C LEU A 134 -0.24 -13.16 -6.35
N ALA A 135 -1.27 -12.96 -7.16
CA ALA A 135 -2.15 -14.02 -7.62
C ALA A 135 -2.32 -13.95 -9.14
N TYR A 136 -2.53 -15.10 -9.77
CA TYR A 136 -2.95 -15.22 -11.15
C TYR A 136 -4.47 -15.16 -11.24
N VAL A 137 -4.98 -14.28 -12.10
CA VAL A 137 -6.42 -14.05 -12.32
C VAL A 137 -6.91 -15.05 -13.35
N TYR A 138 -7.30 -16.23 -12.88
CA TYR A 138 -7.83 -17.29 -13.72
C TYR A 138 -9.22 -16.95 -14.24
N ARG A 139 -9.37 -16.99 -15.57
CA ARG A 139 -10.62 -16.75 -16.28
C ARG A 139 -11.03 -17.99 -17.06
N ARG A 140 -12.34 -18.25 -17.16
CA ARG A 140 -12.90 -19.31 -18.02
C ARG A 140 -12.77 -18.93 -19.50
N GLU A 141 -13.04 -19.89 -20.38
CA GLU A 141 -13.36 -19.62 -21.77
C GLU A 141 -14.45 -18.53 -21.85
N GLY A 142 -14.23 -17.54 -22.72
CA GLY A 142 -15.07 -16.33 -22.81
C GLY A 142 -14.66 -15.17 -21.88
N GLY A 143 -13.57 -15.30 -21.11
CA GLY A 143 -12.98 -14.19 -20.34
C GLY A 143 -13.61 -13.92 -18.97
N ASN A 144 -14.57 -14.74 -18.54
CA ASN A 144 -15.24 -14.59 -17.25
C ASN A 144 -14.31 -14.96 -16.09
N TYR A 145 -14.17 -14.08 -15.10
CA TYR A 145 -13.42 -14.34 -13.87
C TYR A 145 -13.88 -15.64 -13.19
N ARG A 146 -12.92 -16.45 -12.73
CA ARG A 146 -13.20 -17.68 -11.97
C ARG A 146 -12.57 -17.67 -10.59
N ALA A 147 -11.27 -17.41 -10.50
CA ALA A 147 -10.55 -17.45 -9.24
C ALA A 147 -9.24 -16.66 -9.31
N ASP A 148 -8.82 -16.14 -8.15
CA ASP A 148 -7.44 -15.71 -7.92
C ASP A 148 -6.64 -16.92 -7.39
N LEU A 149 -5.62 -17.36 -8.13
CA LEU A 149 -4.72 -18.43 -7.71
C LEU A 149 -3.45 -17.82 -7.11
N GLU A 150 -3.14 -18.13 -5.85
CA GLU A 150 -1.93 -17.60 -5.19
C GLU A 150 -0.67 -18.04 -5.95
N VAL A 151 0.15 -17.07 -6.34
CA VAL A 151 1.46 -17.29 -6.99
C VAL A 151 2.57 -17.19 -5.96
N THR A 152 2.62 -16.08 -5.21
CA THR A 152 3.61 -15.87 -4.16
C THR A 152 3.17 -14.79 -3.18
N ARG A 153 3.65 -14.88 -1.94
CA ARG A 153 3.56 -13.84 -0.90
C ARG A 153 4.92 -13.19 -0.59
N ASP A 154 5.97 -13.67 -1.26
CA ASP A 154 7.33 -13.18 -1.09
C ASP A 154 7.54 -11.94 -1.97
N PHE A 155 7.70 -10.78 -1.33
CA PHE A 155 7.85 -9.49 -2.01
C PHE A 155 9.17 -9.41 -2.80
N GLU A 156 10.24 -10.05 -2.33
CA GLU A 156 11.51 -10.09 -3.05
C GLU A 156 11.36 -10.81 -4.40
N ARG A 157 10.62 -11.93 -4.42
CA ARG A 157 10.30 -12.63 -5.67
C ARG A 157 9.44 -11.79 -6.61
N ILE A 158 8.52 -10.99 -6.08
CA ILE A 158 7.70 -10.07 -6.87
C ILE A 158 8.60 -8.97 -7.49
N CYS A 159 9.50 -8.38 -6.70
CA CYS A 159 10.49 -7.44 -7.21
C CYS A 159 11.38 -8.05 -8.28
N GLY A 160 11.92 -9.25 -8.04
CA GLY A 160 12.74 -9.98 -8.99
C GLY A 160 12.02 -10.27 -10.31
N PHE A 161 10.76 -10.73 -10.24
CA PHE A 161 9.91 -10.90 -11.42
C PHE A 161 9.73 -9.58 -12.20
N LEU A 162 9.56 -8.47 -11.50
CA LEU A 162 9.34 -7.15 -12.12
C LEU A 162 10.61 -6.42 -12.51
N GLY A 163 11.79 -6.99 -12.29
CA GLY A 163 13.08 -6.32 -12.51
C GLY A 163 13.27 -5.08 -11.62
N LEU A 164 12.71 -5.08 -10.42
CA LEU A 164 12.82 -4.02 -9.42
C LEU A 164 13.89 -4.37 -8.40
N ASP A 165 14.66 -3.36 -7.96
CA ASP A 165 15.72 -3.54 -6.96
C ASP A 165 15.10 -3.66 -5.55
N HIS A 166 14.99 -4.89 -5.04
CA HIS A 166 14.50 -5.14 -3.69
C HIS A 166 15.44 -4.56 -2.61
N GLY A 167 16.75 -4.51 -2.86
CA GLY A 167 17.73 -3.93 -1.94
C GLY A 167 17.49 -2.43 -1.72
N ALA A 168 17.21 -1.69 -2.80
CA ALA A 168 16.80 -0.29 -2.70
C ALA A 168 15.49 -0.12 -1.89
N TRP A 169 14.51 -1.01 -2.09
CA TRP A 169 13.29 -1.00 -1.30
C TRP A 169 13.55 -1.29 0.19
N GLN A 170 14.46 -2.21 0.52
CA GLN A 170 14.87 -2.50 1.89
C GLN A 170 15.59 -1.31 2.54
N ALA A 171 16.51 -0.68 1.83
CA ALA A 171 17.20 0.54 2.29
C ALA A 171 16.23 1.72 2.51
N GLY A 172 15.15 1.77 1.75
CA GLY A 172 14.15 2.83 1.81
C GLY A 172 14.50 4.02 0.90
N PHE A 173 13.55 4.94 0.77
CA PHE A 173 13.64 6.06 -0.17
C PHE A 173 13.76 7.38 0.55
N ALA A 174 14.72 8.22 0.13
CA ALA A 174 14.88 9.55 0.70
C ALA A 174 13.68 10.48 0.41
N SER A 175 13.06 10.32 -0.76
CA SER A 175 12.00 11.22 -1.24
C SER A 175 10.96 10.51 -2.08
N LEU A 176 9.81 11.16 -2.30
CA LEU A 176 8.78 10.62 -3.18
C LEU A 176 9.26 10.47 -4.65
N PRO A 177 10.01 11.41 -5.25
CA PRO A 177 10.64 11.18 -6.55
C PRO A 177 11.51 9.91 -6.62
N ALA A 178 12.26 9.58 -5.56
CA ALA A 178 13.06 8.35 -5.53
C ALA A 178 12.19 7.09 -5.56
N VAL A 179 11.02 7.13 -4.91
CA VAL A 179 10.00 6.06 -5.01
C VAL A 179 9.51 5.92 -6.45
N PHE A 180 9.24 7.05 -7.13
CA PHE A 180 8.78 7.06 -8.51
C PHE A 180 9.82 6.51 -9.48
N ASP A 181 11.07 6.95 -9.35
CA ASP A 181 12.17 6.46 -10.18
C ASP A 181 12.35 4.94 -10.02
N TRP A 182 12.23 4.43 -8.79
CA TRP A 182 12.29 2.99 -8.53
C TRP A 182 11.18 2.21 -9.24
N VAL A 183 9.92 2.69 -9.19
CA VAL A 183 8.81 2.05 -9.90
C VAL A 183 9.02 2.08 -11.43
N ILE A 184 9.46 3.21 -11.98
CA ILE A 184 9.68 3.41 -13.43
C ILE A 184 10.83 2.52 -13.95
N ALA A 185 11.79 2.21 -13.09
CA ALA A 185 12.93 1.35 -13.43
C ALA A 185 12.50 -0.04 -13.90
N SER A 186 11.35 -0.57 -13.42
CA SER A 186 10.84 -1.87 -13.88
C SER A 186 10.74 -1.93 -15.41
N PRO A 187 11.35 -2.91 -16.11
CA PRO A 187 11.23 -3.07 -17.57
C PRO A 187 9.78 -3.16 -18.06
N TYR A 188 8.85 -3.54 -17.19
CA TYR A 188 7.44 -3.70 -17.50
C TYR A 188 6.57 -2.49 -17.16
N PHE A 189 7.16 -1.44 -16.56
CA PHE A 189 6.45 -0.19 -16.31
C PHE A 189 5.93 0.42 -17.63
N SER A 190 4.69 0.90 -17.60
CA SER A 190 4.01 1.48 -18.74
C SER A 190 3.29 2.75 -18.34
N VAL A 191 3.43 3.81 -19.13
CA VAL A 191 2.76 5.10 -18.88
C VAL A 191 1.28 5.11 -19.27
N ALA A 192 0.87 4.22 -20.19
CA ALA A 192 -0.49 4.18 -20.73
C ALA A 192 -1.62 4.25 -19.68
N PRO A 193 -1.61 3.48 -18.57
CA PRO A 193 -2.68 3.55 -17.56
C PRO A 193 -2.77 4.88 -16.80
N TYR A 194 -1.80 5.77 -16.96
CA TYR A 194 -1.71 7.06 -16.27
C TYR A 194 -1.99 8.23 -17.20
N LEU A 195 -1.57 8.13 -18.47
CA LEU A 195 -1.62 9.24 -19.43
C LEU A 195 -2.70 9.06 -20.50
N ASP A 196 -2.99 7.84 -20.93
CA ASP A 196 -3.87 7.58 -22.08
C ASP A 196 -5.34 7.40 -21.70
N ASP A 197 -5.62 6.93 -20.47
CA ASP A 197 -7.01 6.73 -20.02
C ASP A 197 -7.66 8.06 -19.60
N GLY A 198 -8.35 8.69 -20.55
CA GLY A 198 -9.03 9.98 -20.38
C GLY A 198 -10.06 10.04 -19.24
N ASP A 199 -10.76 8.93 -18.97
CA ASP A 199 -11.85 8.82 -17.98
C ASP A 199 -11.64 7.70 -16.94
N SER A 200 -10.39 7.35 -16.62
CA SER A 200 -10.16 6.28 -15.65
C SER A 200 -10.54 6.68 -14.21
N PRO A 201 -10.97 5.72 -13.36
CA PRO A 201 -11.07 5.91 -11.90
C PRO A 201 -9.77 6.43 -11.25
N LEU A 202 -8.65 6.31 -11.98
CA LEU A 202 -7.36 6.85 -11.62
C LEU A 202 -7.31 8.38 -11.69
N ARG A 203 -7.91 8.99 -12.72
CA ARG A 203 -8.04 10.46 -12.83
C ARG A 203 -9.00 11.02 -11.80
N GLU A 204 -10.11 10.34 -11.52
CA GLU A 204 -11.01 10.72 -10.41
C GLU A 204 -10.27 10.76 -9.07
N ARG A 205 -9.42 9.75 -8.80
CA ARG A 205 -8.55 9.70 -7.61
C ARG A 205 -7.41 10.71 -7.64
N ALA A 206 -6.95 11.11 -8.84
CA ALA A 206 -5.95 12.17 -9.00
C ALA A 206 -6.54 13.58 -8.75
N GLY A 207 -7.85 13.75 -8.94
CA GLY A 207 -8.57 15.00 -8.62
C GLY A 207 -8.54 15.37 -7.14
N VAL A 208 -8.25 14.40 -6.26
CA VAL A 208 -7.94 14.62 -4.85
C VAL A 208 -6.42 14.57 -4.71
N ARG A 209 -5.77 15.62 -4.16
CA ARG A 209 -4.29 15.75 -4.01
C ARG A 209 -3.63 14.46 -3.46
N SER A 210 -3.33 13.52 -4.34
CA SER A 210 -2.91 12.15 -4.01
C SER A 210 -1.54 11.86 -4.58
N THR A 211 -0.86 10.82 -4.07
CA THR A 211 0.43 10.37 -4.61
C THR A 211 0.33 10.05 -6.11
N VAL A 212 -0.82 9.55 -6.55
CA VAL A 212 -1.11 9.25 -7.96
C VAL A 212 -1.10 10.51 -8.82
N ALA A 213 -1.72 11.61 -8.35
CA ALA A 213 -1.69 12.89 -9.07
C ALA A 213 -0.24 13.40 -9.23
N ARG A 214 0.54 13.35 -8.15
CA ARG A 214 1.96 13.73 -8.16
C ARG A 214 2.80 12.84 -9.08
N PHE A 215 2.44 11.56 -9.21
CA PHE A 215 3.12 10.64 -10.13
C PHE A 215 2.82 10.99 -11.60
N ILE A 216 1.56 11.31 -11.95
CA ILE A 216 1.18 11.75 -13.30
C ILE A 216 1.92 13.04 -13.68
N GLU A 217 1.97 14.00 -12.74
CA GLU A 217 2.73 15.24 -12.90
C GLU A 217 4.22 14.95 -13.12
N TYR A 218 4.79 14.06 -12.31
CA TYR A 218 6.19 13.65 -12.42
C TYR A 218 6.53 13.03 -13.78
N LEU A 219 5.68 12.12 -14.28
CA LEU A 219 5.83 11.51 -15.60
C LEU A 219 5.77 12.56 -16.72
N SER A 220 4.77 13.44 -16.66
CA SER A 220 4.56 14.50 -17.65
C SER A 220 5.72 15.50 -17.67
N ALA A 221 6.15 15.98 -16.50
CA ALA A 221 7.22 16.97 -16.36
C ALA A 221 8.58 16.45 -16.85
N ARG A 222 8.81 15.14 -16.79
CA ARG A 222 10.05 14.50 -17.25
C ARG A 222 9.97 13.91 -18.66
N GLY A 223 8.83 14.03 -19.35
CA GLY A 223 8.62 13.47 -20.68
C GLY A 223 8.82 11.95 -20.73
N ILE A 224 8.47 11.24 -19.66
CA ILE A 224 8.61 9.78 -19.61
C ILE A 224 7.53 9.15 -20.51
N ASP A 225 7.95 8.37 -21.51
CA ASP A 225 7.05 7.65 -22.42
C ASP A 225 7.44 6.17 -22.57
N LYS A 226 7.53 5.47 -21.44
CA LYS A 226 7.85 4.04 -21.43
C LYS A 226 6.60 3.23 -21.82
N ARG A 227 6.66 2.56 -22.98
CA ARG A 227 5.60 1.70 -23.51
C ARG A 227 6.18 0.35 -23.91
N PRO A 228 6.42 -0.57 -22.96
CA PRO A 228 6.90 -1.89 -23.30
C PRO A 228 5.88 -2.58 -24.21
N PRO A 229 6.33 -3.39 -25.19
CA PRO A 229 5.42 -4.10 -26.07
C PRO A 229 4.39 -4.86 -25.23
N SER A 230 3.11 -4.77 -25.63
CA SER A 230 2.10 -5.64 -25.07
C SER A 230 2.57 -7.06 -25.30
N GLY A 231 2.95 -7.77 -24.23
CA GLY A 231 3.21 -9.20 -24.32
C GLY A 231 2.03 -9.80 -25.07
N THR A 232 2.31 -10.56 -26.13
CA THR A 232 1.34 -11.21 -27.00
C THR A 232 0.58 -12.28 -26.19
N GLY A 233 -0.25 -11.85 -25.25
CA GLY A 233 -1.33 -12.64 -24.67
C GLY A 233 -2.51 -12.55 -25.62
N GLY A 234 -2.46 -13.39 -26.67
CA GLY A 234 -3.53 -13.74 -27.60
C GLY A 234 -4.71 -12.77 -27.72
N ARG A 235 -4.60 -11.80 -28.63
CA ARG A 235 -5.75 -11.31 -29.40
C ARG A 235 -5.54 -11.60 -30.87
N THR A 236 -5.61 -12.89 -31.20
CA THR A 236 -5.97 -13.38 -32.54
C THR A 236 -6.74 -14.68 -32.36
N CYS A 237 -8.05 -14.59 -32.37
CA CYS A 237 -8.88 -15.59 -33.05
C CYS A 237 -9.79 -14.81 -34.02
N PRO A 238 -10.02 -15.33 -35.24
CA PRO A 238 -10.92 -14.73 -36.22
C PRO A 238 -12.36 -14.60 -35.68
#